data_AF-A0A1Q8Q598-F1
#
_entry.id   AF-A0A1Q8Q598-F1
#
_cell.length_a   1.000
_cell.length_b   1.000
_cell.length_c   1.000
_cell.angle_alpha   90.00
_cell.angle_beta   90.00
_cell.angle_gamma   90.00
#
_symmetry.space_group_name_H-M   'P 1'
#
loop_
_entity.id
_entity.type
_entity.pdbx_description
1 polymer ?
#
loop_
_entity_poly.entity_id
_entity_poly.type
_entity_poly.pdbx_seq_one_letter_code
_entity_poly.pdbx_strand_id
1 'polypeptide(L)'
;MIQIILLFLLAGGVSLALYGVIVTFQTFPSFGRVHAAYGGVFIILSVLWGWGIDKKTPDLFDWIGALICLNGVGVMLFAPRH
;
A
#
# COMPACT_ATOMS: atom_id res chain seq x y z
N MET A 1 6.51 -31.30 -13.26
CA MET A 1 6.06 -29.99 -13.76
C MET A 1 4.67 -29.62 -13.22
N ILE A 2 3.62 -30.39 -13.51
CA ILE A 2 2.23 -30.10 -13.04
C ILE A 2 2.10 -30.05 -11.51
N GLN A 3 2.72 -30.98 -10.78
CA GLN A 3 2.66 -30.98 -9.30
C GLN A 3 3.25 -29.71 -8.66
N ILE A 4 4.31 -29.15 -9.25
CA ILE A 4 4.96 -27.93 -8.72
C ILE A 4 4.03 -26.72 -8.91
N ILE A 5 3.34 -26.64 -10.06
CA ILE A 5 2.37 -25.57 -10.34
C ILE A 5 1.19 -25.65 -9.34
N LEU A 6 0.68 -26.85 -9.10
CA LEU A 6 -0.40 -27.06 -8.12
C LEU A 6 0.03 -26.64 -6.70
N LEU A 7 1.27 -26.92 -6.33
CA LEU A 7 1.83 -26.49 -5.04
C LEU A 7 1.85 -24.94 -4.93
N PHE A 8 2.31 -24.25 -5.96
CA PHE A 8 2.35 -22.78 -5.96
C PHE A 8 0.96 -22.15 -5.96
N LEU A 9 -0.01 -22.71 -6.68
CA LEU A 9 -1.38 -22.24 -6.66
C LEU A 9 -2.02 -22.38 -5.28
N LEU A 10 -1.82 -23.54 -4.64
CA LEU A 10 -2.33 -23.78 -3.29
C LEU A 10 -1.66 -22.87 -2.27
N ALA A 11 -0.32 -22.77 -2.29
CA ALA A 11 0.42 -21.91 -1.38
C ALA A 11 0.06 -20.43 -1.57
N GLY A 12 -0.02 -19.96 -2.82
CA GLY A 12 -0.41 -18.60 -3.16
C GLY A 12 -1.85 -18.29 -2.76
N GLY A 13 -2.79 -19.21 -3.03
CA GLY A 13 -4.19 -19.08 -2.64
C GLY A 13 -4.38 -19.02 -1.12
N VAL A 14 -3.71 -19.90 -0.37
CA VAL A 14 -3.71 -19.89 1.10
C VAL A 14 -3.10 -18.58 1.62
N SER A 15 -1.98 -18.14 1.07
CA SER A 15 -1.35 -16.87 1.45
C SER A 15 -2.28 -15.67 1.23
N LEU A 16 -2.98 -15.62 0.10
CA LEU A 16 -3.92 -14.55 -0.22
C LEU A 16 -5.15 -14.56 0.71
N ALA A 17 -5.69 -15.75 1.00
CA ALA A 17 -6.80 -15.91 1.93
C ALA A 17 -6.39 -15.47 3.35
N LEU A 18 -5.22 -15.89 3.83
CA LEU A 18 -4.67 -15.48 5.11
C LEU A 18 -4.45 -13.98 5.18
N TYR A 19 -3.89 -13.36 4.13
CA TYR A 19 -3.73 -11.92 4.06
C TYR A 19 -5.08 -11.18 4.22
N GLY A 20 -6.11 -11.63 3.51
CA GLY A 20 -7.47 -11.06 3.62
C GLY A 20 -8.03 -11.15 5.04
N VAL A 21 -7.86 -12.30 5.70
CA VAL A 21 -8.30 -12.51 7.09
C VAL A 21 -7.49 -11.66 8.08
N ILE A 22 -6.17 -11.56 7.91
CA ILE A 22 -5.30 -10.80 8.82
C ILE A 22 -5.65 -9.31 8.80
N VAL A 23 -5.97 -8.76 7.63
CA VAL A 23 -6.31 -7.33 7.48
C VAL A 23 -7.62 -6.97 8.21
N THR A 24 -8.57 -7.90 8.39
CA THR A 24 -9.80 -7.62 9.15
C THR A 24 -9.56 -7.51 10.66
N PHE A 25 -8.45 -8.05 11.18
CA PHE A 25 -8.09 -7.92 12.59
C PHE A 25 -7.50 -6.55 12.97
N GLN A 26 -7.46 -5.59 12.05
CA GLN A 26 -6.96 -4.25 12.35
C GLN A 26 -7.85 -3.53 13.37
N THR A 27 -7.27 -3.26 14.54
CA THR A 27 -7.93 -2.66 15.71
C THR A 27 -7.97 -1.14 15.66
N PHE A 28 -8.00 -0.53 14.46
CA PHE A 28 -7.98 0.92 14.31
C PHE A 28 -9.41 1.49 14.22
N PRO A 29 -9.70 2.68 14.80
CA PRO A 29 -11.07 3.20 14.92
C PRO A 29 -11.85 3.40 13.62
N SER A 30 -11.18 3.45 12.46
CA SER A 30 -11.83 3.63 11.17
C SER A 30 -11.06 2.90 10.08
N PHE A 31 -11.69 1.90 9.46
CA PHE A 31 -11.14 1.15 8.34
C PHE A 31 -10.70 2.06 7.19
N GLY A 32 -11.47 3.12 6.89
CA GLY A 32 -11.13 4.08 5.84
C GLY A 32 -9.85 4.87 6.12
N ARG A 33 -9.55 5.21 7.38
CA ARG A 33 -8.31 5.92 7.76
C ARG A 33 -7.08 5.03 7.61
N VAL A 34 -7.22 3.77 7.98
CA VAL A 34 -6.19 2.76 7.77
C VAL A 34 -5.87 2.59 6.28
N HIS A 35 -6.91 2.46 5.45
CA HIS A 35 -6.73 2.33 4.01
C HIS A 35 -6.08 3.58 3.40
N ALA A 36 -6.42 4.77 3.90
CA ALA A 36 -5.75 6.01 3.50
C ALA A 36 -4.25 5.99 3.86
N ALA A 37 -3.88 5.54 5.07
CA ALA A 37 -2.48 5.39 5.46
C ALA A 37 -1.72 4.41 4.54
N TYR A 38 -2.33 3.27 4.22
CA TYR A 38 -1.75 2.30 3.28
C TYR A 38 -1.54 2.88 1.88
N GLY A 39 -2.50 3.67 1.38
CA GLY A 39 -2.35 4.42 0.14
C GLY A 39 -1.14 5.36 0.18
N GLY A 40 -0.95 6.09 1.29
CA GLY A 40 0.22 6.95 1.48
C GLY A 40 1.55 6.20 1.43
N VAL A 41 1.64 5.05 2.13
CA VAL A 41 2.83 4.18 2.08
C VAL A 41 3.10 3.69 0.66
N PHE A 42 2.05 3.31 -0.08
CA PHE A 42 2.18 2.84 -1.47
C PHE A 42 2.79 3.91 -2.37
N ILE A 43 2.37 5.17 -2.24
CA ILE A 43 2.91 6.28 -3.02
C ILE A 43 4.42 6.48 -2.77
N ILE A 44 4.84 6.48 -1.50
CA ILE A 44 6.26 6.59 -1.14
C ILE A 44 7.05 5.44 -1.76
N LEU A 45 6.53 4.21 -1.62
CA LEU A 45 7.20 3.02 -2.13
C LEU A 45 7.29 3.05 -3.67
N SER A 46 6.26 3.50 -4.38
CA SER A 46 6.29 3.64 -5.84
C SER A 46 7.38 4.61 -6.31
N VAL A 47 7.52 5.76 -5.64
CA VAL A 47 8.55 6.75 -5.98
C VAL A 47 9.95 6.20 -5.69
N LEU A 48 10.16 5.60 -4.51
CA LEU A 48 11.45 5.01 -4.14
C LEU A 48 11.82 3.83 -5.03
N TRP A 49 10.85 3.01 -5.44
CA TRP A 49 11.07 1.89 -6.34
C TRP A 49 11.49 2.37 -7.73
N GLY A 50 10.76 3.33 -8.30
CA GLY A 50 11.11 3.93 -9.59
C GLY A 50 12.52 4.52 -9.59
N TRP A 51 12.92 5.13 -8.46
CA TRP A 51 14.25 5.70 -8.31
C TRP A 51 15.35 4.65 -8.14
N GLY A 52 15.17 3.71 -7.22
CA GLY A 52 16.21 2.76 -6.81
C GLY A 52 16.36 1.55 -7.74
N ILE A 53 15.24 0.95 -8.14
CA ILE A 53 15.21 -0.28 -8.95
C ILE A 53 15.19 0.07 -10.44
N ASP A 54 14.23 0.90 -10.84
CA ASP A 54 14.04 1.23 -12.26
C ASP A 54 15.03 2.30 -12.76
N LYS A 55 15.84 2.87 -11.86
CA LYS A 55 16.83 3.93 -12.12
C LYS A 55 16.25 5.16 -12.83
N LYS A 56 14.93 5.37 -12.73
CA LYS A 56 14.28 6.60 -13.19
C LYS A 56 14.30 7.61 -12.07
N THR A 57 15.09 8.66 -12.24
CA THR A 57 15.08 9.82 -11.35
C THR A 57 13.66 10.41 -11.32
N PRO A 58 13.01 10.48 -10.14
CA PRO A 58 11.69 11.09 -10.04
C PRO A 58 11.76 12.54 -10.49
N ASP A 59 10.82 12.94 -11.33
CA ASP A 59 10.73 14.30 -11.81
C ASP A 59 10.15 15.23 -10.73
N LEU A 60 10.29 16.54 -10.90
CA LEU A 60 9.70 17.53 -10.02
C LEU A 60 8.19 17.33 -9.87
N PHE A 61 7.50 16.95 -10.95
CA PHE A 61 6.06 16.68 -10.90
C PHE A 61 5.72 15.41 -10.10
N ASP A 62 6.59 14.39 -10.09
CA ASP A 62 6.40 13.19 -9.26
C ASP A 62 6.49 13.54 -7.77
N TRP A 63 7.47 14.38 -7.40
CA TRP A 63 7.62 14.85 -6.02
C TRP A 63 6.45 15.72 -5.56
N ILE A 64 6.00 16.65 -6.40
CA ILE A 64 4.84 17.50 -6.10
C ILE A 64 3.58 16.64 -5.96
N GLY A 65 3.35 15.70 -6.90
CA GLY A 65 2.22 14.78 -6.84
C GLY A 65 2.23 13.92 -5.57
N ALA A 66 3.39 13.36 -5.23
CA ALA A 66 3.56 12.58 -3.99
C ALA A 66 3.24 13.42 -2.75
N LEU A 67 3.75 14.66 -2.68
CA LEU A 67 3.45 15.56 -1.57
C LEU A 67 1.96 15.88 -1.46
N ILE A 68 1.27 16.17 -2.56
CA ILE A 68 -0.17 16.46 -2.55
C ILE A 68 -0.95 15.26 -2.00
N CYS A 69 -0.66 14.06 -2.49
CA CYS A 69 -1.34 12.85 -2.04
C CYS A 69 -1.05 12.56 -0.56
N LEU A 70 0.19 12.71 -0.11
CA LEU A 70 0.57 12.52 1.29
C LEU A 70 -0.10 13.54 2.22
N ASN A 71 -0.23 14.79 1.79
CA ASN A 71 -1.01 15.79 2.52
C ASN A 71 -2.49 15.38 2.61
N GLY A 72 -3.09 14.87 1.54
CA GLY A 72 -4.45 14.33 1.56
C GLY A 72 -4.61 13.19 2.58
N VAL A 73 -3.67 12.25 2.62
CA VAL A 73 -3.63 11.19 3.65
C VAL A 73 -3.51 11.79 5.05
N GLY A 74 -2.64 12.79 5.24
CA GLY A 74 -2.50 13.52 6.50
C GLY A 74 -3.80 14.15 6.97
N VAL A 75 -4.55 14.80 6.07
CA VAL A 75 -5.88 15.35 6.39
C VAL A 75 -6.85 14.23 6.81
N MET A 76 -6.86 13.10 6.09
CA MET A 76 -7.75 11.97 6.45
C MET A 76 -7.42 11.35 7.82
N LEU A 77 -6.15 11.37 8.22
CA LEU A 77 -5.68 10.80 9.48
C LEU A 77 -5.84 11.77 10.66
N PHE A 78 -5.43 13.03 10.48
CA PHE A 78 -5.23 13.99 11.58
C PHE A 78 -6.30 15.09 11.68
N ALA A 79 -7.19 15.24 10.69
CA ALA A 79 -8.22 16.25 10.79
C ALA A 79 -9.12 16.02 12.02
N PRO A 80 -9.30 17.04 12.89
CA PRO A 80 -10.14 16.95 14.06
C PRO A 80 -11.59 16.72 13.64
N ARG A 81 -12.27 15.80 14.34
CA ARG A 81 -13.68 15.50 14.11
C ARG A 81 -14.38 15.68 15.45
N HIS A 82 -15.29 16.63 15.48
CA HIS A 82 -16.29 16.77 16.54
C HIS A 82 -17.41 15.76 16.31
#